data_AF-A0A5R8ZDY3-F1
#
_entry.id   AF-A0A5R8ZDY3-F1
#
_cell.length_a   1.000
_cell.length_b   1.000
_cell.length_c   1.000
_cell.angle_alpha   90.00
_cell.angle_beta   90.00
_cell.angle_gamma   90.00
#
_symmetry.space_group_name_H-M   'P 1'
#
loop_
_entity.id
_entity.type
_entity.pdbx_description
1 polymer ?
#
loop_
_entity_poly.entity_id
_entity_poly.type
_entity_poly.pdbx_seq_one_letter_code
_entity_poly.pdbx_strand_id
1 'polypeptide(L)'
;MTGDLLRAGLAATASAPTQPALDYYVIAPEAGAGAVRAEGLVVEEFVFTGDHRTIGLNTAGWSGDDRAWWSSAAFGRAMREDPELRVRVVAVGRTDAEAAYRRLGGGELPGEATLRDRFRDTLALPDSAPLRLGPEEGSGGFHDSRTYRVLFAGDLRLSGLARLAPEVVTLAGDADDPRTRIAGTGGLRTARDEFTWELRRIGPGVACCVDLTARLGTTSDDALRPLLRNLTTAIRHAGPIPVTIERFS
;
A
#
# COMPACT_ATOMS: atom_id res chain seq x y z
N MET A 1 -29.76 -25.07 20.59
CA MET A 1 -28.88 -24.03 21.13
C MET A 1 -27.66 -23.99 20.20
N THR A 2 -27.65 -23.28 19.06
CA THR A 2 -28.33 -22.02 18.70
C THR A 2 -28.00 -20.92 19.69
N GLY A 3 -26.97 -20.14 19.38
CA GLY A 3 -26.64 -18.86 19.97
C GLY A 3 -26.24 -17.92 18.84
N ASP A 4 -27.02 -16.86 18.64
CA ASP A 4 -26.89 -15.93 17.52
C ASP A 4 -25.63 -15.05 17.62
N LEU A 5 -24.99 -14.80 16.47
CA LEU A 5 -24.09 -13.67 16.27
C LEU A 5 -24.63 -12.83 15.11
N LEU A 6 -25.41 -11.79 15.44
CA LEU A 6 -26.03 -10.90 14.46
C LEU A 6 -25.73 -9.44 14.76
N ARG A 7 -25.12 -8.78 13.76
CA ARG A 7 -25.03 -7.31 13.56
C ARG A 7 -24.16 -6.51 14.55
N ALA A 8 -23.60 -5.37 14.15
CA ALA A 8 -23.96 -4.53 13.00
C ALA A 8 -22.79 -4.19 12.07
N GLY A 9 -22.98 -4.42 10.77
CA GLY A 9 -22.19 -3.77 9.72
C GLY A 9 -22.84 -2.44 9.33
N LEU A 10 -22.05 -1.36 9.32
CA LEU A 10 -22.48 -0.07 8.78
C LEU A 10 -22.52 -0.17 7.25
N ALA A 11 -23.71 0.05 6.67
CA ALA A 11 -23.89 0.08 5.23
C ALA A 11 -23.25 1.34 4.64
N ALA A 12 -22.06 1.21 4.04
CA ALA A 12 -21.50 2.23 3.18
C ALA A 12 -22.28 2.23 1.85
N THR A 13 -23.12 3.24 1.65
CA THR A 13 -23.78 3.49 0.36
C THR A 13 -22.72 3.73 -0.72
N ALA A 14 -22.79 2.99 -1.82
CA ALA A 14 -21.86 3.11 -2.93
C ALA A 14 -21.93 4.52 -3.55
N SER A 15 -20.90 5.32 -3.29
CA SER A 15 -20.61 6.52 -4.09
C SER A 15 -20.02 6.10 -5.43
N ALA A 16 -20.04 6.99 -6.42
CA ALA A 16 -19.34 6.80 -7.69
C ALA A 16 -17.86 6.44 -7.45
N PRO A 17 -17.17 5.73 -8.37
CA PRO A 17 -15.80 5.29 -8.15
C PRO A 17 -14.86 6.49 -8.03
N THR A 18 -14.59 6.88 -6.78
CA THR A 18 -13.60 7.89 -6.45
C THR A 18 -12.26 7.45 -7.04
N GLN A 19 -11.56 8.38 -7.70
CA GLN A 19 -10.16 8.16 -8.05
C GLN A 19 -9.40 7.69 -6.79
N PRO A 20 -8.41 6.79 -6.94
CA PRO A 20 -7.70 6.28 -5.77
C PRO A 20 -7.04 7.45 -5.02
N ALA A 21 -7.12 7.47 -3.70
CA ALA A 21 -6.43 8.51 -2.94
C ALA A 21 -4.92 8.45 -3.21
N LEU A 22 -4.25 9.60 -3.24
CA LEU A 22 -2.81 9.66 -3.45
C LEU A 22 -2.03 9.17 -2.22
N ASP A 23 -0.79 8.70 -2.44
CA ASP A 23 0.10 8.23 -1.38
C ASP A 23 1.11 9.31 -0.99
N TYR A 24 0.89 9.92 0.18
CA TYR A 24 1.73 11.00 0.70
C TYR A 24 2.84 10.48 1.61
N TYR A 25 4.05 11.01 1.45
CA TYR A 25 5.20 10.74 2.31
C TYR A 25 5.95 12.03 2.64
N VAL A 26 6.55 12.06 3.82
CA VAL A 26 7.44 13.13 4.26
C VAL A 26 8.86 12.58 4.35
N ILE A 27 9.84 13.32 3.80
CA ILE A 27 11.26 12.99 3.93
C ILE A 27 11.79 13.62 5.22
N ALA A 28 12.12 12.79 6.19
CA ALA A 28 12.76 13.20 7.43
C ALA A 28 14.19 13.73 7.18
N PRO A 29 14.67 14.67 8.02
CA PRO A 29 16.02 15.19 7.89
C PRO A 29 17.07 14.12 8.16
N GLU A 30 18.28 14.30 7.62
CA GLU A 30 19.42 13.42 7.95
C GLU A 30 19.78 13.44 9.43
N ALA A 31 20.16 12.28 9.97
CA ALA A 31 20.53 12.16 11.37
C ALA A 31 21.81 12.97 11.66
N GLY A 32 21.70 13.97 12.54
CA GLY A 32 22.80 14.87 12.86
C GLY A 32 22.83 16.17 12.05
N ALA A 33 22.04 16.29 10.97
CA ALA A 33 21.65 17.60 10.47
C ALA A 33 20.79 18.28 11.54
N GLY A 34 21.17 19.47 11.99
CA GLY A 34 20.54 20.18 13.12
C GLY A 34 19.11 20.69 12.88
N ALA A 35 18.40 20.14 11.88
CA ALA A 35 17.07 20.53 11.48
C ALA A 35 15.99 19.65 12.14
N VAL A 36 15.04 20.27 12.82
CA VAL A 36 13.82 19.60 13.35
C VAL A 36 12.70 19.57 12.27
N ARG A 37 13.06 19.74 11.00
CA ARG A 37 12.12 19.98 9.88
C ARG A 37 12.32 18.93 8.81
N ALA A 38 11.21 18.47 8.23
CA ALA A 38 11.24 17.69 7.01
C ALA A 38 11.98 18.43 5.89
N GLU A 39 12.66 17.67 5.02
CA GLU A 39 13.38 18.18 3.84
C GLU A 39 12.48 18.23 2.60
N GLY A 40 11.48 17.34 2.51
CA GLY A 40 10.56 17.31 1.38
C GLY A 40 9.22 16.62 1.68
N LEU A 41 8.25 16.88 0.80
CA LEU A 41 7.00 16.16 0.67
C LEU A 41 7.03 15.39 -0.66
N VAL A 42 6.58 14.14 -0.66
CA VAL A 42 6.45 13.31 -1.86
C VAL A 42 5.02 12.80 -1.95
N VAL A 43 4.50 12.73 -3.18
CA VAL A 43 3.17 12.26 -3.51
C VAL A 43 3.29 11.24 -4.63
N GLU A 44 2.72 10.06 -4.44
CA GLU A 44 2.75 8.96 -5.39
C GLU A 44 1.35 8.53 -5.84
N GLU A 45 1.24 8.02 -7.07
CA GLU A 45 0.07 7.32 -7.58
C GLU A 45 0.49 6.08 -8.37
N PHE A 46 -0.05 4.92 -8.00
CA PHE A 46 0.07 3.72 -8.80
C PHE A 46 -0.93 3.72 -9.96
N VAL A 47 -0.44 3.36 -11.15
CA VAL A 47 -1.24 3.14 -12.36
C VAL A 47 -1.60 1.65 -12.42
N PHE A 48 -2.89 1.35 -12.53
CA PHE A 48 -3.43 0.00 -12.47
C PHE A 48 -4.05 -0.47 -13.79
N THR A 49 -3.97 -1.77 -14.05
CA THR A 49 -4.81 -2.46 -15.04
C THR A 49 -6.25 -2.64 -14.52
N GLY A 50 -7.16 -3.03 -15.42
CA GLY A 50 -8.51 -3.43 -15.04
C GLY A 50 -8.54 -4.56 -14.00
N ASP A 51 -7.58 -5.48 -14.04
CA ASP A 51 -7.43 -6.57 -13.07
C ASP A 51 -6.57 -6.24 -11.84
N HIS A 52 -6.34 -4.95 -11.58
CA HIS A 52 -5.67 -4.38 -10.39
C HIS A 52 -4.18 -4.70 -10.22
N ARG A 53 -3.49 -5.15 -11.28
CA ARG A 53 -2.02 -5.18 -11.31
C ARG A 53 -1.48 -3.76 -11.49
N THR A 54 -0.32 -3.44 -10.91
CA THR A 54 0.35 -2.14 -11.14
C THR A 54 1.25 -2.21 -12.37
N ILE A 55 1.08 -1.27 -13.29
CA ILE A 55 1.87 -1.14 -14.53
C ILE A 55 2.74 0.12 -14.56
N GLY A 56 2.54 1.02 -13.59
CA GLY A 56 3.37 2.20 -13.43
C GLY A 56 3.23 2.84 -12.07
N LEU A 57 4.16 3.73 -11.77
CA LEU A 57 4.17 4.58 -10.59
C LEU A 57 4.50 6.02 -11.02
N ASN A 58 3.62 6.95 -10.68
CA ASN A 58 3.85 8.37 -10.82
C ASN A 58 4.38 8.91 -9.48
N THR A 59 5.41 9.75 -9.52
CA THR A 59 6.02 10.34 -8.31
C THR A 59 6.28 11.83 -8.55
N ALA A 60 5.66 12.68 -7.74
CA ALA A 60 5.95 14.12 -7.67
C ALA A 60 6.36 14.51 -6.26
N GLY A 61 7.17 15.55 -6.12
CA GLY A 61 7.60 16.03 -4.82
C GLY A 61 7.85 17.53 -4.76
N TRP A 62 7.99 18.01 -3.53
CA TRP A 62 8.24 19.40 -3.19
C TRP A 62 9.43 19.48 -2.23
N SER A 63 10.49 20.14 -2.67
CA SER A 63 11.64 20.55 -1.85
C SER A 63 11.42 21.96 -1.29
N GLY A 64 11.79 22.16 -0.03
CA GLY A 64 11.62 23.46 0.63
C GLY A 64 12.54 24.58 0.08
N ASP A 65 13.68 24.19 -0.48
CA ASP A 65 14.72 25.10 -0.97
C ASP A 65 14.39 25.63 -2.37
N ASP A 66 14.03 24.75 -3.31
CA ASP A 66 13.64 25.13 -4.68
C ASP A 66 12.24 25.78 -4.75
N ARG A 67 11.39 25.51 -3.75
CA ARG A 67 9.98 25.92 -3.70
C ARG A 67 9.21 25.60 -4.97
N ALA A 68 9.48 24.42 -5.53
CA ALA A 68 8.92 23.97 -6.78
C ALA A 68 8.45 22.51 -6.68
N TRP A 69 7.39 22.20 -7.42
CA TRP A 69 6.99 20.82 -7.68
C TRP A 69 7.87 20.23 -8.77
N TRP A 70 8.53 19.11 -8.46
CA TRP A 70 9.25 18.26 -9.40
C TRP A 70 8.50 16.93 -9.62
N SER A 71 8.84 16.24 -10.71
CA SER A 71 8.40 14.88 -11.03
C SER A 71 9.66 14.04 -11.26
N SER A 72 9.72 12.83 -10.72
CA SER A 72 10.88 11.96 -10.90
C SER A 72 10.59 10.48 -10.62
N ALA A 73 10.44 9.71 -11.69
CA ALA A 73 10.44 8.25 -11.68
C ALA A 73 11.72 7.66 -11.08
N ALA A 74 12.87 8.35 -11.27
CA ALA A 74 14.14 7.99 -10.66
C ALA A 74 14.12 8.14 -9.12
N PHE A 75 13.46 9.18 -8.59
CA PHE A 75 13.29 9.35 -7.15
C PHE A 75 12.34 8.30 -6.56
N GLY A 76 11.21 8.02 -7.23
CA GLY A 76 10.30 6.95 -6.83
C GLY A 76 10.98 5.58 -6.78
N ARG A 77 11.90 5.31 -7.72
CA ARG A 77 12.78 4.13 -7.65
C ARG A 77 13.76 4.21 -6.46
N ALA A 78 14.47 5.32 -6.30
CA ALA A 78 15.46 5.50 -5.24
C ALA A 78 14.87 5.29 -3.84
N MET A 79 13.66 5.79 -3.56
CA MET A 79 12.94 5.54 -2.30
C MET A 79 12.83 4.05 -1.94
N ARG A 80 12.74 3.17 -2.94
CA ARG A 80 12.56 1.73 -2.76
C ARG A 80 13.91 1.01 -2.71
N GLU A 81 14.86 1.42 -3.53
CA GLU A 81 16.19 0.77 -3.64
C GLU A 81 17.15 1.21 -2.52
N ASP A 82 17.36 2.52 -2.34
CA ASP A 82 18.33 3.08 -1.39
C ASP A 82 17.88 2.88 0.07
N PRO A 83 18.63 2.11 0.89
CA PRO A 83 18.33 1.93 2.30
C PRO A 83 18.35 3.23 3.11
N GLU A 84 19.26 4.16 2.82
CA GLU A 84 19.47 5.37 3.62
C GLU A 84 18.33 6.37 3.43
N LEU A 85 17.94 6.63 2.17
CA LEU A 85 16.71 7.36 1.87
C LEU A 85 15.47 6.65 2.45
N ARG A 86 15.38 5.32 2.31
CA ARG A 86 14.21 4.55 2.77
C ARG A 86 13.95 4.66 4.27
N VAL A 87 14.96 4.76 5.14
CA VAL A 87 14.69 4.93 6.60
C VAL A 87 14.09 6.30 6.93
N ARG A 88 14.28 7.29 6.04
CA ARG A 88 13.85 8.68 6.20
C ARG A 88 12.47 8.96 5.61
N VAL A 89 11.97 8.09 4.74
CA VAL A 89 10.62 8.16 4.17
C VAL A 89 9.59 7.79 5.25
N VAL A 90 8.71 8.72 5.61
CA VAL A 90 7.60 8.49 6.54
C VAL A 90 6.29 8.64 5.80
N ALA A 91 5.49 7.58 5.75
CA ALA A 91 4.15 7.62 5.17
C ALA A 91 3.18 8.41 6.05
N VAL A 92 2.48 9.37 5.46
CA VAL A 92 1.58 10.29 6.17
C VAL A 92 0.18 10.35 5.53
N GLY A 93 -0.81 10.76 6.31
CA GLY A 93 -2.14 11.10 5.80
C GLY A 93 -2.15 12.47 5.14
N ARG A 94 -3.20 12.80 4.38
CA ARG A 94 -3.31 14.07 3.66
C ARG A 94 -3.20 15.29 4.59
N THR A 95 -3.83 15.26 5.77
CA THR A 95 -3.77 16.35 6.77
C THR A 95 -2.34 16.64 7.27
N ASP A 96 -1.54 15.58 7.45
CA ASP A 96 -0.14 15.70 7.87
C ASP A 96 0.76 16.15 6.72
N ALA A 97 0.46 15.74 5.48
CA ALA A 97 1.07 16.26 4.27
C ALA A 97 0.78 17.77 4.09
N GLU A 98 -0.45 18.21 4.33
CA GLU A 98 -0.84 19.63 4.35
C GLU A 98 -0.11 20.42 5.44
N ALA A 99 0.15 19.82 6.61
CA ALA A 99 0.98 20.44 7.64
C ALA A 99 2.47 20.47 7.24
N ALA A 100 2.97 19.43 6.56
CA ALA A 100 4.33 19.36 6.04
C ALA A 100 4.59 20.32 4.88
N TYR A 101 3.59 20.59 4.05
CA TYR A 101 3.62 21.54 2.93
C TYR A 101 3.47 23.01 3.35
N ARG A 102 2.94 23.25 4.56
CA ARG A 102 2.98 24.56 5.25
C ARG A 102 4.26 24.77 6.07
N ARG A 103 4.86 23.69 6.57
CA ARG A 103 6.34 23.55 6.63
C ARG A 103 6.86 23.54 5.16
N LEU A 104 8.15 23.50 4.83
CA LEU A 104 8.64 23.58 3.42
C LEU A 104 8.22 24.81 2.57
N GLY A 105 7.35 25.72 3.04
CA GLY A 105 7.02 26.99 2.37
C GLY A 105 6.02 26.93 1.20
N GLY A 106 5.27 25.83 1.02
CA GLY A 106 4.38 25.63 -0.12
C GLY A 106 3.01 26.30 -0.06
N GLY A 107 2.53 26.69 1.13
CA GLY A 107 1.20 27.28 1.33
C GLY A 107 0.12 26.20 1.49
N GLU A 108 -1.04 26.37 0.85
CA GLU A 108 -2.12 25.36 0.87
C GLU A 108 -1.78 24.20 -0.08
N LEU A 109 -1.92 22.95 0.37
CA LEU A 109 -1.63 21.79 -0.47
C LEU A 109 -2.70 21.65 -1.56
N PRO A 110 -2.33 21.58 -2.85
CA PRO A 110 -3.31 21.43 -3.93
C PRO A 110 -4.22 20.20 -3.75
N GLY A 111 -5.42 20.28 -4.33
CA GLY A 111 -6.31 19.12 -4.44
C GLY A 111 -5.71 18.02 -5.30
N GLU A 112 -6.13 16.77 -5.11
CA GLU A 112 -5.48 15.61 -5.76
C GLU A 112 -5.52 15.66 -7.29
N ALA A 113 -6.55 16.25 -7.90
CA ALA A 113 -6.59 16.49 -9.34
C ALA A 113 -5.41 17.37 -9.80
N THR A 114 -5.15 18.49 -9.11
CA THR A 114 -4.04 19.40 -9.40
C THR A 114 -2.67 18.84 -9.04
N LEU A 115 -2.60 17.86 -8.13
CA LEU A 115 -1.38 17.10 -7.85
C LEU A 115 -1.08 16.10 -8.98
N ARG A 116 -2.10 15.49 -9.59
CA ARG A 116 -1.92 14.62 -10.77
C ARG A 116 -1.34 15.37 -11.96
N ASP A 117 -1.72 16.63 -12.17
CA ASP A 117 -1.11 17.52 -13.17
C ASP A 117 0.39 17.81 -12.93
N ARG A 118 0.97 17.38 -11.80
CA ARG A 118 2.40 17.50 -11.48
C ARG A 118 3.21 16.27 -11.87
N PHE A 119 2.56 15.15 -12.15
CA PHE A 119 3.21 13.96 -12.69
C PHE A 119 3.56 14.22 -14.16
N ARG A 120 4.86 14.28 -14.46
CA ARG A 120 5.41 14.54 -15.81
C ARG A 120 6.16 13.34 -16.37
N ASP A 121 6.47 12.36 -15.53
CA ASP A 121 7.09 11.09 -15.87
C ASP A 121 6.50 9.95 -15.02
N THR A 122 6.59 8.74 -15.54
CA THR A 122 6.05 7.52 -14.93
C THR A 122 7.16 6.48 -14.89
N LEU A 123 7.42 5.90 -13.72
CA LEU A 123 8.22 4.68 -13.60
C LEU A 123 7.37 3.52 -14.13
N ALA A 124 7.69 3.02 -15.32
CA ALA A 124 7.07 1.81 -15.85
C ALA A 124 7.43 0.60 -14.97
N LEU A 125 6.43 -0.20 -14.63
CA LEU A 125 6.57 -1.48 -13.91
C LEU A 125 6.31 -2.65 -14.87
N PRO A 126 6.90 -3.84 -14.66
CA PRO A 126 6.72 -4.97 -15.57
C PRO A 126 5.27 -5.46 -15.66
N ASP A 127 4.63 -5.28 -16.82
CA ASP A 127 3.33 -5.88 -17.14
C ASP A 127 3.50 -7.30 -17.67
N SER A 128 3.86 -8.22 -16.78
CA SER A 128 3.92 -9.65 -17.09
C SER A 128 2.56 -10.30 -16.89
N ALA A 129 2.20 -11.22 -17.79
CA ALA A 129 1.02 -12.06 -17.62
C ALA A 129 1.13 -12.90 -16.32
N PRO A 130 0.03 -13.12 -15.57
CA PRO A 130 0.06 -13.86 -14.31
C PRO A 130 0.74 -15.22 -14.40
N LEU A 131 1.81 -15.40 -13.63
CA LEU A 131 2.51 -16.69 -13.52
C LEU A 131 1.73 -17.62 -12.61
N ARG A 132 0.96 -18.55 -13.20
CA ARG A 132 0.23 -19.59 -12.47
C ARG A 132 1.21 -20.56 -11.78
N LEU A 133 1.30 -20.48 -10.46
CA LEU A 133 2.22 -21.27 -9.62
C LEU A 133 1.65 -22.61 -9.10
N GLY A 134 0.44 -22.98 -9.52
CA GLY A 134 -0.22 -24.22 -9.09
C GLY A 134 -1.23 -24.73 -10.13
N PRO A 135 -1.74 -25.96 -9.96
CA PRO A 135 -2.88 -26.44 -10.73
C PRO A 135 -4.11 -25.57 -10.47
N GLU A 136 -5.07 -25.60 -11.40
CA GLU A 136 -6.34 -24.92 -11.25
C GLU A 136 -7.15 -25.64 -10.15
N GLU A 137 -7.00 -25.17 -8.90
CA GLU A 137 -7.83 -25.62 -7.78
C GLU A 137 -9.29 -25.35 -8.15
N GLY A 138 -10.06 -26.43 -8.36
CA GLY A 138 -11.47 -26.34 -8.70
C GLY A 138 -12.17 -25.43 -7.70
N SER A 139 -12.89 -24.43 -8.20
CA SER A 139 -13.20 -23.18 -7.51
C SER A 139 -14.06 -23.30 -6.23
N GLY A 140 -14.36 -24.51 -5.73
CA GLY A 140 -15.06 -24.72 -4.47
C GLY A 140 -16.51 -24.20 -4.45
N GLY A 141 -17.09 -23.92 -5.62
CA GLY A 141 -18.38 -23.26 -5.77
C GLY A 141 -18.30 -21.74 -5.98
N PHE A 142 -17.10 -21.13 -5.91
CA PHE A 142 -16.86 -19.75 -6.34
C PHE A 142 -16.81 -19.66 -7.87
N HIS A 143 -16.98 -18.45 -8.42
CA HIS A 143 -16.90 -18.18 -9.84
C HIS A 143 -15.45 -18.08 -10.34
N ASP A 144 -14.57 -17.46 -9.54
CA ASP A 144 -13.17 -17.18 -9.90
C ASP A 144 -12.27 -17.23 -8.64
N SER A 145 -10.97 -17.52 -8.83
CA SER A 145 -9.99 -17.60 -7.74
C SER A 145 -8.67 -16.95 -8.17
N ARG A 146 -8.39 -15.78 -7.59
CA ARG A 146 -7.25 -14.94 -7.95
C ARG A 146 -6.27 -14.81 -6.81
N THR A 147 -4.98 -14.86 -7.14
CA THR A 147 -3.90 -14.63 -6.16
C THR A 147 -3.16 -13.36 -6.52
N TYR A 148 -3.02 -12.45 -5.56
CA TYR A 148 -2.31 -11.18 -5.68
C TYR A 148 -1.13 -11.14 -4.73
N ARG A 149 -0.07 -10.41 -5.12
CA ARG A 149 1.03 -10.04 -4.22
C ARG A 149 1.21 -8.53 -4.21
N VAL A 150 1.06 -7.93 -3.04
CA VAL A 150 1.53 -6.56 -2.79
C VAL A 150 2.96 -6.67 -2.24
N LEU A 151 3.95 -6.21 -2.99
CA LEU A 151 5.36 -6.19 -2.55
C LEU A 151 5.69 -4.84 -1.90
N PHE A 152 6.50 -4.85 -0.85
CA PHE A 152 6.99 -3.64 -0.17
C PHE A 152 8.50 -3.73 0.08
N ALA A 153 9.20 -2.59 -0.04
CA ALA A 153 10.60 -2.44 0.30
C ALA A 153 10.77 -1.96 1.75
N GLY A 154 11.79 -2.47 2.44
CA GLY A 154 12.07 -2.15 3.84
C GLY A 154 11.46 -3.13 4.85
N ASP A 155 11.83 -2.94 6.11
CA ASP A 155 11.44 -3.84 7.20
C ASP A 155 10.07 -3.51 7.79
N LEU A 156 9.37 -4.56 8.19
CA LEU A 156 8.01 -4.53 8.70
C LEU A 156 8.02 -4.33 10.22
N ARG A 157 7.74 -3.12 10.68
CA ARG A 157 7.62 -2.81 12.13
C ARG A 157 6.29 -3.34 12.68
N LEU A 158 6.28 -4.62 13.07
CA LEU A 158 5.09 -5.35 13.50
C LEU A 158 4.31 -4.69 14.64
N SER A 159 5.01 -4.17 15.65
CA SER A 159 4.41 -3.42 16.77
C SER A 159 3.82 -2.07 16.34
N GLY A 160 4.18 -1.56 15.15
CA GLY A 160 3.47 -0.50 14.45
C GLY A 160 2.19 -1.00 13.80
N LEU A 161 2.28 -2.07 13.01
CA LEU A 161 1.13 -2.65 12.29
C LEU A 161 -0.01 -3.09 13.23
N ALA A 162 0.29 -3.86 14.28
CA ALA A 162 -0.71 -4.33 15.23
C ALA A 162 -1.40 -3.20 16.02
N ARG A 163 -0.77 -2.03 16.12
CA ARG A 163 -1.37 -0.83 16.73
C ARG A 163 -2.22 -0.04 15.73
N LEU A 164 -1.82 -0.01 14.46
CA LEU A 164 -2.45 0.81 13.41
C LEU A 164 -3.61 0.13 12.70
N ALA A 165 -3.61 -1.21 12.62
CA ALA A 165 -4.59 -1.99 11.88
C ALA A 165 -4.81 -3.40 12.47
N PRO A 166 -5.18 -3.53 13.76
CA PRO A 166 -5.40 -4.83 14.42
C PRO A 166 -6.51 -5.67 13.76
N GLU A 167 -7.48 -5.04 13.09
CA GLU A 167 -8.52 -5.69 12.31
C GLU A 167 -8.06 -6.21 10.94
N VAL A 168 -6.86 -5.82 10.49
CA VAL A 168 -6.32 -6.17 9.17
C VAL A 168 -5.32 -7.33 9.26
N VAL A 169 -4.52 -7.44 10.33
CA VAL A 169 -3.57 -8.56 10.48
C VAL A 169 -3.53 -9.05 11.92
N THR A 170 -3.88 -10.32 12.10
CA THR A 170 -3.53 -11.10 13.30
C THR A 170 -2.07 -11.49 13.20
N LEU A 171 -1.21 -11.00 14.09
CA LEU A 171 0.19 -11.39 14.12
C LEU A 171 0.38 -12.85 14.56
N ALA A 172 1.42 -13.51 14.05
CA ALA A 172 1.87 -14.79 14.57
C ALA A 172 2.42 -14.61 16.01
N GLY A 173 2.30 -15.64 16.86
CA GLY A 173 2.74 -15.57 18.26
C GLY A 173 4.25 -15.39 18.44
N ASP A 174 5.02 -15.73 17.40
CA ASP A 174 6.47 -15.61 17.27
C ASP A 174 6.88 -14.53 16.26
N ALA A 175 5.96 -13.63 15.85
CA ALA A 175 6.21 -12.71 14.74
C ALA A 175 7.45 -11.82 14.94
N ASP A 176 7.84 -11.49 16.17
CA ASP A 176 9.06 -10.72 16.45
C ASP A 176 10.37 -11.50 16.16
N ASP A 177 10.38 -12.83 16.00
CA ASP A 177 11.57 -13.56 15.50
C ASP A 177 11.77 -13.27 13.99
N PRO A 178 12.91 -12.70 13.56
CA PRO A 178 13.19 -12.45 12.15
C PRO A 178 13.18 -13.70 11.25
N ARG A 179 13.26 -14.91 11.82
CA ARG A 179 13.14 -16.19 11.08
C ARG A 179 11.70 -16.54 10.72
N THR A 180 10.72 -15.98 11.43
CA THR A 180 9.31 -16.26 11.20
C THR A 180 8.88 -15.62 9.89
N ARG A 181 8.70 -16.49 8.88
CA ARG A 181 8.45 -16.09 7.49
C ARG A 181 7.06 -15.50 7.29
N ILE A 182 6.03 -16.06 7.92
CA ILE A 182 4.66 -15.52 7.93
C ILE A 182 4.49 -14.77 9.24
N ALA A 183 4.58 -13.45 9.21
CA ALA A 183 4.51 -12.60 10.40
C ALA A 183 3.07 -12.35 10.86
N GLY A 184 2.08 -12.63 10.02
CA GLY A 184 0.67 -12.59 10.39
C GLY A 184 -0.26 -12.98 9.24
N THR A 185 -1.54 -13.11 9.54
CA THR A 185 -2.59 -13.44 8.56
C THR A 185 -3.84 -12.60 8.80
N GLY A 186 -4.71 -12.53 7.79
CA GLY A 186 -6.03 -11.93 7.93
C GLY A 186 -7.01 -12.48 6.91
N GLY A 187 -8.27 -12.06 7.03
CA GLY A 187 -9.31 -12.48 6.12
C GLY A 187 -10.56 -11.61 6.21
N LEU A 188 -11.31 -11.57 5.12
CA LEU A 188 -12.58 -10.87 4.99
C LEU A 188 -13.53 -11.76 4.20
N ARG A 189 -14.70 -12.08 4.76
CA ARG A 189 -15.76 -12.79 4.04
C ARG A 189 -16.97 -11.86 3.86
N THR A 190 -17.42 -11.72 2.62
CA THR A 190 -18.64 -10.98 2.26
C THR A 190 -19.81 -11.98 2.12
N ALA A 191 -20.97 -11.53 1.65
CA ALA A 191 -22.08 -12.43 1.33
C ALA A 191 -21.83 -13.32 0.09
N ARG A 192 -20.76 -13.05 -0.68
CA ARG A 192 -20.46 -13.72 -1.96
C ARG A 192 -18.99 -14.14 -2.10
N ASP A 193 -18.08 -13.39 -1.48
CA ASP A 193 -16.64 -13.47 -1.74
C ASP A 193 -15.88 -13.79 -0.45
N GLU A 194 -14.75 -14.46 -0.61
CA GLU A 194 -13.83 -14.77 0.47
C GLU A 194 -12.43 -14.30 0.11
N PHE A 195 -11.87 -13.46 0.98
CA PHE A 195 -10.52 -12.96 0.90
C PHE A 195 -9.72 -13.48 2.09
N THR A 196 -8.52 -14.01 1.84
CA THR A 196 -7.57 -14.40 2.88
C THR A 196 -6.19 -13.88 2.50
N TRP A 197 -5.38 -13.47 3.46
CA TRP A 197 -4.03 -13.01 3.17
C TRP A 197 -2.99 -13.43 4.22
N GLU A 198 -1.77 -13.65 3.75
CA GLU A 198 -0.57 -13.82 4.56
C GLU A 198 0.32 -12.58 4.43
N LEU A 199 0.83 -12.09 5.56
CA LEU A 199 1.88 -11.08 5.60
C LEU A 199 3.23 -11.78 5.81
N ARG A 200 4.10 -11.69 4.81
CA ARG A 200 5.31 -12.51 4.69
C ARG A 200 6.57 -11.64 4.62
N ARG A 201 7.63 -12.02 5.34
CA ARG A 201 8.97 -11.41 5.23
C ARG A 201 9.73 -11.98 4.02
N ILE A 202 10.41 -11.12 3.26
CA ILE A 202 11.26 -11.47 2.12
C ILE A 202 12.68 -10.95 2.41
N GLY A 203 13.51 -11.82 3.00
CA GLY A 203 14.84 -11.44 3.48
C GLY A 203 14.78 -10.62 4.77
N PRO A 204 15.58 -10.93 5.82
CA PRO A 204 15.57 -10.15 7.06
C PRO A 204 15.89 -8.67 6.80
N GLY A 205 14.95 -7.79 7.11
CA GLY A 205 15.09 -6.33 6.98
C GLY A 205 15.06 -5.77 5.54
N VAL A 206 14.90 -6.60 4.51
CA VAL A 206 15.00 -6.18 3.11
C VAL A 206 13.64 -5.80 2.53
N ALA A 207 12.64 -6.68 2.65
CA ALA A 207 11.32 -6.52 2.06
C ALA A 207 10.27 -7.35 2.80
N CYS A 208 9.00 -7.05 2.53
CA CYS A 208 7.87 -7.90 2.90
C CYS A 208 6.82 -7.92 1.78
N CYS A 209 5.91 -8.89 1.80
CA CYS A 209 4.76 -8.91 0.91
C CYS A 209 3.47 -9.31 1.61
N VAL A 210 2.34 -8.89 1.04
CA VAL A 210 1.03 -9.49 1.31
C VAL A 210 0.70 -10.41 0.16
N ASP A 211 0.54 -11.69 0.45
CA ASP A 211 0.00 -12.68 -0.47
C ASP A 211 -1.51 -12.80 -0.20
N LEU A 212 -2.33 -12.24 -1.08
CA LEU A 212 -3.80 -12.20 -0.99
C LEU A 212 -4.42 -13.23 -1.93
N THR A 213 -5.24 -14.13 -1.41
CA THR A 213 -6.15 -14.98 -2.20
C THR A 213 -7.56 -14.39 -2.16
N ALA A 214 -8.15 -14.23 -3.34
CA ALA A 214 -9.49 -13.70 -3.56
C ALA A 214 -10.35 -14.75 -4.29
N ARG A 215 -11.28 -15.36 -3.56
CA ARG A 215 -12.30 -16.28 -4.09
C ARG A 215 -13.58 -15.48 -4.32
N LEU A 216 -13.91 -15.23 -5.59
CA LEU A 216 -15.02 -14.37 -5.99
C LEU A 216 -16.26 -15.20 -6.27
N GLY A 217 -17.39 -14.86 -5.65
CA GLY A 217 -18.65 -15.59 -5.87
C GLY A 217 -19.35 -15.23 -7.19
N THR A 218 -18.89 -14.19 -7.87
CA THR A 218 -19.46 -13.69 -9.13
C THR A 218 -18.37 -13.17 -10.07
N THR A 219 -18.77 -12.61 -11.21
CA THR A 219 -17.87 -11.87 -12.12
C THR A 219 -17.43 -10.50 -11.60
N SER A 220 -18.07 -9.95 -10.56
CA SER A 220 -17.67 -8.69 -9.92
C SER A 220 -16.53 -8.91 -8.92
N ASP A 221 -15.59 -7.97 -8.92
CA ASP A 221 -14.47 -7.83 -8.00
C ASP A 221 -14.50 -6.49 -7.23
N ASP A 222 -15.66 -5.85 -7.12
CA ASP A 222 -15.83 -4.49 -6.54
C ASP A 222 -15.21 -4.33 -5.14
N ALA A 223 -15.18 -5.41 -4.33
CA ALA A 223 -14.60 -5.42 -2.98
C ALA A 223 -13.05 -5.54 -2.97
N LEU A 224 -12.44 -6.02 -4.05
CA LEU A 224 -11.02 -6.35 -4.12
C LEU A 224 -10.13 -5.10 -4.17
N ARG A 225 -10.48 -4.11 -5.01
CA ARG A 225 -9.71 -2.85 -5.12
C ARG A 225 -9.69 -2.04 -3.81
N PRO A 226 -10.81 -1.84 -3.09
CA PRO A 226 -10.79 -1.25 -1.75
C PRO A 226 -9.96 -2.06 -0.75
N LEU A 227 -10.04 -3.39 -0.77
CA LEU A 227 -9.25 -4.24 0.12
C LEU A 227 -7.75 -4.12 -0.13
N LEU A 228 -7.31 -4.19 -1.39
CA LEU A 228 -5.91 -3.96 -1.79
C LEU A 228 -5.42 -2.58 -1.35
N ARG A 229 -6.24 -1.53 -1.53
CA ARG A 229 -5.91 -0.17 -1.07
C ARG A 229 -5.75 -0.11 0.45
N ASN A 230 -6.64 -0.74 1.20
CA ASN A 230 -6.59 -0.75 2.68
C ASN A 230 -5.36 -1.50 3.19
N LEU A 231 -5.08 -2.70 2.66
CA LEU A 231 -3.89 -3.49 2.99
C LEU A 231 -2.60 -2.72 2.70
N THR A 232 -2.50 -2.14 1.51
CA THR A 232 -1.35 -1.32 1.09
C THR A 232 -1.17 -0.11 2.01
N THR A 233 -2.26 0.59 2.33
CA THR A 233 -2.23 1.78 3.21
C THR A 233 -1.78 1.41 4.63
N ALA A 234 -2.36 0.37 5.23
CA ALA A 234 -2.02 -0.06 6.59
C ALA A 234 -0.53 -0.41 6.74
N ILE A 235 0.01 -1.19 5.80
CA ILE A 235 1.43 -1.59 5.83
C ILE A 235 2.35 -0.40 5.51
N ARG A 236 1.96 0.45 4.55
CA ARG A 236 2.69 1.70 4.24
C ARG A 236 2.87 2.58 5.48
N HIS A 237 1.85 2.70 6.33
CA HIS A 237 1.94 3.43 7.60
C HIS A 237 2.71 2.68 8.71
N ALA A 238 2.97 1.38 8.57
CA ALA A 238 3.88 0.64 9.45
C ALA A 238 5.37 0.81 9.08
N GLY A 239 5.69 1.38 7.91
CA GLY A 239 7.06 1.72 7.49
C GLY A 239 7.45 1.27 6.07
N PRO A 240 7.16 0.03 5.64
CA PRO A 240 7.53 -0.44 4.30
C PRO A 240 6.93 0.38 3.17
N ILE A 241 7.68 0.61 2.09
CA ILE A 241 7.24 1.38 0.93
C ILE A 241 6.67 0.41 -0.13
N PRO A 242 5.40 0.55 -0.58
CA PRO A 242 4.82 -0.31 -1.61
C PRO A 242 5.62 -0.25 -2.92
N VAL A 243 5.87 -1.39 -3.56
CA VAL A 243 6.68 -1.52 -4.78
C VAL A 243 5.81 -1.82 -6.00
N THR A 244 4.93 -2.82 -5.88
CA THR A 244 4.08 -3.32 -6.97
C THR A 244 2.89 -4.11 -6.40
N ILE A 245 1.79 -4.20 -7.15
CA ILE A 245 0.76 -5.22 -6.99
C ILE A 245 0.80 -6.13 -8.22
N GLU A 246 1.17 -7.38 -8.00
CA GLU A 246 1.22 -8.45 -9.00
C GLU A 246 0.01 -9.37 -8.84
N ARG A 247 -0.33 -10.11 -9.91
CA ARG A 247 -1.35 -11.17 -9.90
C ARG A 247 -0.72 -12.45 -10.46
N PHE A 248 -1.02 -13.59 -9.85
CA PHE A 248 -0.49 -14.92 -10.21
C PHE A 248 -1.54 -15.90 -10.74
N SER A 249 -2.83 -15.68 -10.48
CA SER A 249 -3.95 -16.43 -11.08
C SER A 249 -5.12 -15.52 -11.37
#